data_AF-A0A8S9B5F0-F1
#
_entry.id   AF-A0A8S9B5F0-F1
#
_cell.length_a   1.000
_cell.length_b   1.000
_cell.length_c   1.000
_cell.angle_alpha   90.00
_cell.angle_beta   90.00
_cell.angle_gamma   90.00
#
_symmetry.space_group_name_H-M   'P 1'
#
loop_
_entity.id
_entity.type
_entity.pdbx_description
1 polymer ?
#
loop_
_entity_poly.entity_id
_entity_poly.type
_entity_poly.pdbx_seq_one_letter_code
_entity_poly.pdbx_strand_id
1 'polypeptide(L)'
;MADQDCSIDGNSDFYGLGLRIGLYLTIIASWLSKLFLREVFSSMQISTLALLLANLIALCIAARNPDADLYAVEGCVMFYLLIMQFMPAASLPKGKWMGGLDLPSALLFFLSIAFKPLWAWYWIKGVYFWKPSPCGKEYAFLLARVNLVGGFRIFMIIIWVALSVWSVRNLYYFFRYCGSESAQNAEDIPSIMEGELRQLYRAPLSFFVSVLAVELTIHFNHIKGVHSLRSTSQLIPFVVGLGQLLFVIFQMRFGDTDIDELSFPSLGGDFAARMKLASAVSRASRYG
;
A
#
# COMPACT_ATOMS: atom_id res chain seq x y z
N MET A 1 -8.99 28.57 27.48
CA MET A 1 -9.24 27.56 28.53
C MET A 1 -8.35 26.39 28.21
N ALA A 2 -7.50 26.00 29.15
CA ALA A 2 -6.36 25.12 28.91
C ALA A 2 -6.75 23.83 28.18
N ASP A 3 -6.15 23.61 27.01
CA ASP A 3 -5.85 22.26 26.52
C ASP A 3 -4.93 21.64 27.58
N GLN A 4 -5.51 21.09 28.65
CA GLN A 4 -4.81 20.08 29.44
C GLN A 4 -4.49 18.96 28.47
N ASP A 5 -3.20 18.67 28.32
CA ASP A 5 -2.58 17.64 27.48
C ASP A 5 -3.43 16.36 27.38
N CYS A 6 -4.42 16.38 26.49
CA CYS A 6 -5.25 15.21 26.26
C CYS A 6 -4.49 14.34 25.27
N SER A 7 -3.76 13.38 25.84
CA SER A 7 -3.03 12.37 25.07
C SER A 7 -3.73 11.03 25.16
N ILE A 8 -3.83 10.38 24.01
CA ILE A 8 -4.29 9.01 23.89
C ILE A 8 -3.09 8.09 24.14
N ASP A 9 -3.21 7.13 25.04
CA ASP A 9 -2.20 6.07 25.15
C ASP A 9 -2.48 5.02 24.09
N GLY A 10 -1.62 5.00 23.06
CA GLY A 10 -1.85 4.18 21.87
C GLY A 10 -1.25 2.79 21.99
N ASN A 11 -1.95 1.80 21.46
CA ASN A 11 -1.45 0.44 21.47
C ASN A 11 -0.38 0.24 20.38
N SER A 12 0.88 0.21 20.85
CA SER A 12 2.06 0.10 19.97
C SER A 12 2.14 -1.22 19.18
N ASP A 13 1.37 -2.25 19.53
CA ASP A 13 1.41 -3.53 18.81
C ASP A 13 0.65 -3.47 17.48
N PHE A 14 -0.34 -2.59 17.35
CA PHE A 14 -1.15 -2.49 16.13
C PHE A 14 -0.57 -1.55 15.07
N TYR A 15 0.07 -0.46 15.51
CA TYR A 15 0.58 0.57 14.61
C TYR A 15 1.79 1.31 15.18
N GLY A 16 2.57 0.64 16.03
CA GLY A 16 3.81 1.18 16.57
C GLY A 16 4.85 1.52 15.50
N LEU A 17 5.90 2.21 15.93
CA LEU A 17 6.92 2.78 15.04
C LEU A 17 7.55 1.74 14.11
N GLY A 18 7.88 0.54 14.62
CA GLY A 18 8.55 -0.48 13.82
C GLY A 18 7.65 -1.06 12.74
N LEU A 19 6.35 -1.19 13.03
CA LEU A 19 5.36 -1.62 12.06
C LEU A 19 5.17 -0.57 10.97
N ARG A 20 5.02 0.71 11.33
CA ARG A 20 4.89 1.81 10.37
C ARG A 20 6.11 1.92 9.45
N ILE A 21 7.31 2.05 10.02
CA ILE A 21 8.55 2.15 9.24
C ILE A 21 8.77 0.90 8.40
N GLY A 22 8.58 -0.29 8.97
CA GLY A 22 8.72 -1.56 8.25
C GLY A 22 7.83 -1.64 7.02
N LEU A 23 6.55 -1.26 7.15
CA LEU A 23 5.64 -1.21 6.01
C LEU A 23 6.02 -0.13 4.99
N TYR A 24 6.48 1.04 5.43
CA TYR A 24 6.96 2.09 4.53
C TYR A 24 8.15 1.61 3.69
N LEU A 25 9.14 0.98 4.34
CA LEU A 25 10.31 0.42 3.66
C LEU A 25 9.91 -0.71 2.69
N THR A 26 8.99 -1.58 3.09
CA THR A 26 8.44 -2.67 2.24
C THR A 26 7.80 -2.12 0.97
N ILE A 27 7.01 -1.04 1.09
CA ILE A 27 6.35 -0.42 -0.07
C ILE A 27 7.37 0.27 -0.98
N ILE A 28 8.35 0.98 -0.41
CA ILE A 28 9.44 1.59 -1.18
C ILE A 28 10.23 0.51 -1.92
N ALA A 29 10.60 -0.58 -1.25
CA ALA A 29 11.31 -1.72 -1.85
C ALA A 29 10.50 -2.35 -2.98
N SER A 30 9.18 -2.55 -2.79
CA SER A 30 8.28 -3.06 -3.82
C SER A 30 8.19 -2.13 -5.04
N TRP A 31 8.12 -0.82 -4.80
CA TRP A 31 8.10 0.19 -5.86
C TRP A 31 9.42 0.23 -6.64
N LEU A 32 10.56 0.27 -5.95
CA LEU A 32 11.89 0.22 -6.57
C LEU A 32 12.11 -1.08 -7.36
N SER A 33 11.71 -2.22 -6.78
CA SER A 33 11.77 -3.52 -7.47
C SER A 33 10.96 -3.50 -8.76
N LYS A 34 9.77 -2.91 -8.73
CA LYS A 34 8.94 -2.80 -9.93
C LYS A 34 9.60 -1.96 -11.02
N LEU A 35 10.24 -0.86 -10.66
CA LEU A 35 10.86 0.06 -11.60
C LEU A 35 12.18 -0.47 -12.18
N PHE A 36 13.00 -1.12 -11.35
CA PHE A 36 14.37 -1.46 -11.70
C PHE A 36 14.61 -2.98 -11.84
N LEU A 37 13.88 -3.81 -11.10
CA LEU A 37 14.15 -5.25 -10.93
C LEU A 37 12.86 -6.09 -11.03
N ARG A 38 12.23 -6.06 -12.21
CA ARG A 38 10.90 -6.68 -12.43
C ARG A 38 10.87 -8.18 -12.11
N GLU A 39 12.01 -8.86 -12.27
CA GLU A 39 12.18 -10.29 -12.00
C GLU A 39 12.03 -10.62 -10.50
N VAL A 40 12.52 -9.74 -9.63
CA VAL A 40 12.48 -9.93 -8.18
C VAL A 40 11.13 -9.50 -7.59
N PHE A 41 10.37 -8.66 -8.30
CA PHE A 41 9.13 -8.05 -7.80
C PHE A 41 8.13 -9.08 -7.26
N SER A 42 7.97 -10.22 -7.94
CA SER A 42 7.06 -11.30 -7.48
C SER A 42 7.48 -11.85 -6.11
N SER A 43 8.78 -12.07 -5.90
CA SER A 43 9.32 -12.52 -4.61
C SER A 43 9.07 -11.50 -3.50
N MET A 44 9.23 -10.20 -3.80
CA MET A 44 8.98 -9.12 -2.83
C MET A 44 7.51 -9.03 -2.41
N GLN A 45 6.58 -9.37 -3.30
CA GLN A 45 5.17 -9.37 -2.97
C GLN A 45 4.78 -10.45 -1.94
N ILE A 46 5.54 -11.55 -1.84
CA ILE A 46 5.25 -12.60 -0.86
C ILE A 46 5.33 -12.03 0.57
N SER A 47 6.39 -11.28 0.88
CA SER A 47 6.53 -10.67 2.21
C SER A 47 5.49 -9.57 2.44
N THR A 48 5.17 -8.76 1.41
CA THR A 48 4.10 -7.75 1.49
C THR A 48 2.75 -8.41 1.77
N LEU A 49 2.44 -9.52 1.12
CA LEU A 49 1.23 -10.30 1.35
C LEU A 49 1.19 -10.87 2.78
N ALA A 50 2.31 -11.40 3.27
CA ALA A 50 2.40 -11.92 4.64
C ALA A 50 2.14 -10.82 5.69
N LEU A 51 2.78 -9.66 5.54
CA LEU A 51 2.56 -8.50 6.43
C LEU A 51 1.14 -7.97 6.34
N LEU A 52 0.57 -7.92 5.13
CA LEU A 52 -0.81 -7.50 4.90
C LEU A 52 -1.78 -8.44 5.61
N LEU A 53 -1.62 -9.76 5.46
CA LEU A 53 -2.47 -10.75 6.11
C LEU A 53 -2.36 -10.66 7.63
N ALA A 54 -1.15 -10.50 8.18
CA ALA A 54 -0.95 -10.33 9.61
C ALA A 54 -1.71 -9.09 10.15
N ASN A 55 -1.57 -7.94 9.47
CA ASN A 55 -2.26 -6.70 9.85
C ASN A 55 -3.78 -6.81 9.69
N LEU A 56 -4.24 -7.50 8.64
CA LEU A 56 -5.67 -7.71 8.38
C LEU A 56 -6.29 -8.63 9.44
N ILE A 57 -5.59 -9.70 9.83
CA ILE A 57 -6.03 -10.60 10.90
C ILE A 57 -6.08 -9.84 12.24
N ALA A 58 -5.05 -9.06 12.56
CA ALA A 58 -5.04 -8.23 13.77
C ALA A 58 -6.25 -7.28 13.82
N LEU A 59 -6.56 -6.61 12.70
CA LEU A 59 -7.74 -5.76 12.58
C LEU A 59 -9.05 -6.55 12.74
N CYS A 60 -9.17 -7.72 12.10
CA CYS A 60 -10.36 -8.56 12.23
C CYS A 60 -10.60 -9.02 13.67
N ILE A 61 -9.53 -9.36 14.41
CA ILE A 61 -9.61 -9.70 15.83
C ILE A 61 -10.07 -8.49 16.65
N ALA A 62 -9.48 -7.32 16.42
CA ALA A 62 -9.88 -6.07 17.08
C ALA A 62 -11.33 -5.67 16.76
N ALA A 63 -11.78 -5.88 15.52
CA ALA A 63 -13.14 -5.56 15.08
C ALA A 63 -14.20 -6.51 15.69
N ARG A 64 -13.80 -7.69 16.17
CA ARG A 64 -14.69 -8.64 16.83
C ARG A 64 -14.87 -8.38 18.32
N ASN A 65 -13.91 -7.69 18.95
CA ASN A 65 -13.85 -7.48 20.39
C ASN A 65 -14.22 -6.03 20.73
N PRO A 66 -15.44 -5.74 21.20
CA PRO A 66 -15.85 -4.38 21.56
C PRO A 66 -15.05 -3.85 22.77
N ASP A 67 -14.63 -4.75 23.65
CA ASP A 67 -13.82 -4.42 24.83
C ASP A 67 -12.33 -4.31 24.53
N ALA A 68 -11.93 -4.43 23.26
CA ALA A 68 -10.55 -4.15 22.87
C ALA A 68 -10.19 -2.73 23.31
N ASP A 69 -9.01 -2.58 23.91
CA ASP A 69 -8.51 -1.28 24.32
C ASP A 69 -7.99 -0.52 23.09
N LEU A 70 -8.92 -0.15 22.23
CA LEU A 70 -8.72 0.62 21.02
C LEU A 70 -9.67 1.80 20.99
N TYR A 71 -9.14 2.93 20.56
CA TYR A 71 -9.86 4.12 20.19
C TYR A 71 -10.22 4.09 18.71
N ALA A 72 -11.34 4.74 18.36
CA ALA A 72 -11.80 4.80 16.97
C ALA A 72 -10.71 5.36 16.01
N VAL A 73 -9.95 6.36 16.46
CA VAL A 73 -8.85 6.96 15.70
C VAL A 73 -7.69 5.98 15.44
N GLU A 74 -7.39 5.07 16.36
CA GLU A 74 -6.37 4.03 16.15
C GLU A 74 -6.81 3.06 15.06
N GLY A 75 -8.10 2.71 15.07
CA GLY A 75 -8.76 2.01 13.98
C GLY A 75 -8.50 2.67 12.63
N CYS A 76 -8.72 4.00 12.54
CA CYS A 76 -8.45 4.77 11.32
C CYS A 76 -7.00 4.61 10.83
N VAL A 77 -6.03 4.67 11.75
CA VAL A 77 -4.61 4.52 11.44
C VAL A 77 -4.32 3.12 10.89
N MET A 78 -4.77 2.06 11.58
CA MET A 78 -4.60 0.67 11.11
C MET A 78 -5.15 0.47 9.70
N PHE A 79 -6.31 1.07 9.47
CA PHE A 79 -6.99 1.08 8.19
C PHE A 79 -6.12 1.77 7.10
N TYR A 80 -5.59 2.97 7.35
CA TYR A 80 -4.66 3.61 6.40
C TYR A 80 -3.42 2.76 6.11
N LEU A 81 -2.89 2.07 7.13
CA LEU A 81 -1.75 1.16 6.96
C LEU A 81 -2.08 -0.06 6.08
N LEU A 82 -3.32 -0.54 6.10
CA LEU A 82 -3.76 -1.61 5.20
C LEU A 82 -3.93 -1.13 3.76
N ILE A 83 -4.52 0.06 3.55
CA ILE A 83 -4.70 0.62 2.20
C ILE A 83 -3.38 0.72 1.45
N MET A 84 -2.34 1.23 2.10
CA MET A 84 -1.05 1.45 1.45
C MET A 84 -0.38 0.13 0.99
N GLN A 85 -0.64 -0.98 1.70
CA GLN A 85 -0.10 -2.29 1.34
C GLN A 85 -0.74 -2.88 0.08
N PHE A 86 -1.93 -2.40 -0.33
CA PHE A 86 -2.55 -2.78 -1.59
C PHE A 86 -2.03 -1.98 -2.80
N MET A 87 -1.25 -0.91 -2.59
CA MET A 87 -0.74 -0.07 -3.69
C MET A 87 0.12 -0.81 -4.71
N PRO A 88 1.05 -1.71 -4.32
CA PRO A 88 1.85 -2.47 -5.28
C PRO A 88 0.98 -3.32 -6.25
N ALA A 89 -0.20 -3.74 -5.79
CA ALA A 89 -1.15 -4.56 -6.54
C ALA A 89 -2.16 -3.76 -7.37
N ALA A 90 -2.29 -2.45 -7.16
CA ALA A 90 -3.22 -1.58 -7.90
C ALA A 90 -2.89 -1.41 -9.39
N SER A 91 -1.88 -2.14 -9.86
CA SER A 91 -1.26 -2.00 -11.16
C SER A 91 -1.23 -3.33 -11.89
N LEU A 92 -2.41 -3.88 -12.19
CA LEU A 92 -2.50 -4.96 -13.16
C LEU A 92 -1.91 -4.46 -14.48
N PRO A 93 -0.92 -5.16 -15.08
CA PRO A 93 -0.41 -4.80 -16.38
C PRO A 93 -1.58 -4.77 -17.37
N LYS A 94 -1.80 -3.63 -18.03
CA LYS A 94 -2.72 -3.59 -19.17
C LYS A 94 -2.22 -4.62 -20.18
N GLY A 95 -3.05 -5.60 -20.52
CA GLY A 95 -2.72 -6.64 -21.53
C GLY A 95 -2.42 -8.04 -20.97
N LYS A 96 -2.02 -8.21 -19.70
CA LYS A 96 -1.83 -9.55 -19.11
C LYS A 96 -3.08 -10.01 -18.36
N TRP A 97 -4.06 -10.57 -19.07
CA TRP A 97 -5.22 -11.21 -18.45
C TRP A 97 -4.88 -12.63 -17.98
N MET A 98 -4.76 -12.79 -16.65
CA MET A 98 -4.51 -13.99 -15.83
C MET A 98 -3.39 -14.98 -16.21
N GLY A 99 -3.17 -15.32 -17.48
CA GLY A 99 -2.16 -16.31 -17.88
C GLY A 99 -0.71 -15.91 -17.56
N GLY A 100 -0.46 -14.68 -17.10
CA GLY A 100 0.85 -14.18 -16.71
C GLY A 100 0.89 -13.38 -15.41
N LEU A 101 -0.14 -13.46 -14.57
CA LEU A 101 -0.11 -12.90 -13.21
C LEU A 101 0.47 -13.94 -12.25
N ASP A 102 1.48 -13.53 -11.50
CA ASP A 102 2.01 -14.34 -10.42
C ASP A 102 0.98 -14.47 -9.27
N LEU A 103 1.00 -15.62 -8.59
CA LEU A 103 0.06 -15.93 -7.52
C LEU A 103 -0.02 -14.83 -6.44
N PRO A 104 1.10 -14.24 -5.95
CA PRO A 104 1.06 -13.15 -4.98
C PRO A 104 0.25 -11.93 -5.48
N SER A 105 0.46 -11.49 -6.72
CA SER A 105 -0.27 -10.34 -7.29
C SER A 105 -1.77 -10.64 -7.39
N ALA A 106 -2.13 -11.85 -7.82
CA ALA A 106 -3.52 -12.27 -7.90
C ALA A 106 -4.18 -12.26 -6.51
N LEU A 107 -3.50 -12.81 -5.49
CA LEU A 107 -3.99 -12.82 -4.11
C LEU A 107 -4.16 -11.41 -3.55
N LEU A 108 -3.21 -10.51 -3.75
CA LEU A 108 -3.33 -9.11 -3.34
C LEU A 108 -4.51 -8.41 -4.02
N PHE A 109 -4.73 -8.67 -5.31
CA PHE A 109 -5.88 -8.13 -6.04
C PHE A 109 -7.22 -8.58 -5.43
N PHE A 110 -7.42 -9.89 -5.23
CA PHE A 110 -8.67 -10.39 -4.63
C PHE A 110 -8.84 -9.92 -3.19
N LEU A 111 -7.77 -9.90 -2.41
CA LEU A 111 -7.80 -9.43 -1.04
C LEU A 111 -8.15 -7.94 -0.94
N SER A 112 -7.71 -7.12 -1.92
CA SER A 112 -8.10 -5.70 -1.99
C SER A 112 -9.60 -5.49 -2.20
N ILE A 113 -10.27 -6.44 -2.86
CA ILE A 113 -11.73 -6.42 -3.03
C ILE A 113 -12.41 -6.88 -1.75
N ALA A 114 -11.92 -7.98 -1.15
CA ALA A 114 -12.44 -8.53 0.09
C ALA A 114 -12.31 -7.60 1.31
N PHE A 115 -11.34 -6.68 1.28
CA PHE A 115 -11.11 -5.68 2.33
C PHE A 115 -12.18 -4.56 2.37
N LYS A 116 -12.83 -4.23 1.24
CA LYS A 116 -13.72 -3.05 1.14
C LYS A 116 -14.96 -3.13 2.03
N PRO A 117 -15.65 -4.28 2.20
CA PRO A 117 -16.74 -4.40 3.16
C PRO A 117 -16.32 -4.09 4.59
N LEU A 118 -15.12 -4.52 5.01
CA LEU A 118 -14.58 -4.23 6.35
C LEU A 118 -14.30 -2.74 6.52
N TRP A 119 -13.74 -2.11 5.48
CA TRP A 119 -13.56 -0.67 5.44
C TRP A 119 -14.88 0.10 5.54
N ALA A 120 -15.90 -0.31 4.78
CA ALA A 120 -17.22 0.31 4.82
C ALA A 120 -17.88 0.12 6.19
N TRP A 121 -17.76 -1.07 6.78
CA TRP A 121 -18.23 -1.35 8.14
C TRP A 121 -17.62 -0.38 9.16
N TYR A 122 -16.33 -0.09 9.06
CA TYR A 122 -15.67 0.85 9.97
C TYR A 122 -16.32 2.23 9.94
N TRP A 123 -16.53 2.82 8.76
CA TRP A 123 -17.13 4.15 8.67
C TRP A 123 -18.63 4.17 9.01
N ILE A 124 -19.35 3.07 8.82
CA ILE A 124 -20.79 3.00 9.15
C ILE A 124 -21.00 2.74 10.64
N LYS A 125 -20.27 1.79 11.22
CA LYS A 125 -20.44 1.32 12.61
C LYS A 125 -19.15 1.34 13.43
N GLY A 126 -18.02 0.94 12.85
CA GLY A 126 -16.76 0.76 13.60
C GLY A 126 -16.28 2.02 14.34
N VAL A 127 -16.49 3.21 13.78
CA VAL A 127 -16.16 4.50 14.44
C VAL A 127 -16.87 4.68 15.78
N TYR A 128 -18.05 4.09 15.98
CA TYR A 128 -18.77 4.11 17.27
C TYR A 128 -18.67 2.81 18.06
N PHE A 129 -18.09 1.78 17.45
CA PHE A 129 -17.94 0.48 18.08
C PHE A 129 -16.81 0.49 19.10
N TRP A 130 -15.72 1.19 18.79
CA TRP A 130 -14.57 1.36 19.66
C TRP A 130 -14.70 2.57 20.59
N LYS A 131 -13.84 2.63 21.61
CA LYS A 131 -13.91 3.64 22.65
C LYS A 131 -13.74 5.04 22.04
N PRO A 132 -14.58 6.02 22.40
CA PRO A 132 -14.33 7.40 22.04
C PRO A 132 -13.08 7.91 22.77
N SER A 133 -12.31 8.76 22.11
CA SER A 133 -11.14 9.38 22.73
C SER A 133 -11.52 10.17 23.99
N PRO A 134 -10.65 10.20 25.02
CA PRO A 134 -10.86 11.00 26.23
C PRO A 134 -10.94 12.51 25.93
N CYS A 135 -10.49 12.93 24.75
CA CYS A 135 -10.44 14.33 24.32
C CYS A 135 -11.76 14.83 23.73
N GLY A 136 -12.73 13.94 23.50
CA GLY A 136 -14.04 14.25 22.92
C GLY A 136 -14.02 14.70 21.46
N LYS A 137 -12.85 15.00 20.90
CA LYS A 137 -12.66 15.38 19.49
C LYS A 137 -11.54 14.54 18.88
N GLU A 138 -11.95 13.67 17.97
CA GLU A 138 -11.04 12.85 17.18
C GLU A 138 -10.83 13.47 15.82
N TYR A 139 -9.58 13.48 15.37
CA TYR A 139 -9.20 14.09 14.10
C TYR A 139 -8.59 13.06 13.16
N ALA A 140 -8.94 13.15 11.88
CA ALA A 140 -8.28 12.42 10.81
C ALA A 140 -7.73 13.39 9.78
N PHE A 141 -6.77 12.90 9.01
CA PHE A 141 -6.17 13.66 7.92
C PHE A 141 -7.00 13.56 6.63
N LEU A 142 -7.35 14.72 6.07
CA LEU A 142 -7.81 14.88 4.69
C LEU A 142 -7.20 16.16 4.12
N LEU A 143 -5.86 16.23 4.03
CA LEU A 143 -5.11 17.44 3.70
C LEU A 143 -5.27 18.61 4.69
N ALA A 144 -6.14 18.45 5.69
CA ALA A 144 -6.36 19.32 6.82
C ALA A 144 -6.75 18.48 8.05
N ARG A 145 -6.77 19.10 9.23
CA ARG A 145 -7.28 18.50 10.48
C ARG A 145 -8.80 18.48 10.43
N VAL A 146 -9.41 17.32 10.22
CA VAL A 146 -10.87 17.17 10.10
C VAL A 146 -11.41 16.25 11.19
N ASN A 147 -12.59 16.57 11.73
CA ASN A 147 -13.24 15.73 12.74
C ASN A 147 -13.66 14.36 12.14
N LEU A 148 -13.29 13.27 12.82
CA LEU A 148 -13.49 11.90 12.37
C LEU A 148 -14.99 11.51 12.25
N VAL A 149 -15.81 11.96 13.19
CA VAL A 149 -17.22 11.54 13.34
C VAL A 149 -18.18 12.38 12.46
N GLY A 150 -17.76 13.59 12.08
CA GLY A 150 -18.57 14.55 11.33
C GLY A 150 -18.76 14.23 9.84
N GLY A 151 -18.83 15.28 9.00
CA GLY A 151 -19.06 15.14 7.55
C GLY A 151 -17.99 14.32 6.81
N PHE A 152 -16.79 14.22 7.38
CA PHE A 152 -15.70 13.39 6.87
C PHE A 152 -16.07 11.92 6.72
N ARG A 153 -16.79 11.37 7.69
CA ARG A 153 -17.27 9.99 7.66
C ARG A 153 -18.18 9.74 6.46
N ILE A 154 -19.12 10.66 6.18
CA ILE A 154 -20.04 10.55 5.04
C ILE A 154 -19.25 10.61 3.74
N PHE A 155 -18.30 11.55 3.64
CA PHE A 155 -17.40 11.67 2.50
C PHE A 155 -16.61 10.38 2.24
N MET A 156 -16.07 9.75 3.30
CA MET A 156 -15.37 8.47 3.19
C MET A 156 -16.30 7.34 2.72
N ILE A 157 -17.52 7.25 3.25
CA ILE A 157 -18.50 6.25 2.79
C ILE A 157 -18.75 6.40 1.28
N ILE A 158 -18.98 7.63 0.78
CA ILE A 158 -19.24 7.89 -0.64
C ILE A 158 -18.06 7.46 -1.52
N ILE A 159 -16.84 7.88 -1.17
CA ILE A 159 -15.63 7.53 -1.93
C ILE A 159 -15.47 6.01 -2.02
N TRP A 160 -15.66 5.30 -0.90
CA TRP A 160 -15.43 3.87 -0.85
C TRP A 160 -16.51 3.04 -1.52
N VAL A 161 -17.76 3.51 -1.52
CA VAL A 161 -18.82 2.93 -2.35
C VAL A 161 -18.45 3.09 -3.83
N ALA A 162 -18.04 4.29 -4.27
CA ALA A 162 -17.63 4.53 -5.65
C ALA A 162 -16.44 3.65 -6.08
N LEU A 163 -15.41 3.52 -5.23
CA LEU A 163 -14.27 2.63 -5.46
C LEU A 163 -14.67 1.15 -5.47
N SER A 164 -15.66 0.75 -4.66
CA SER A 164 -16.17 -0.63 -4.65
C SER A 164 -16.87 -0.96 -5.95
N VAL A 165 -17.75 -0.07 -6.43
CA VAL A 165 -18.41 -0.21 -7.75
C VAL A 165 -17.37 -0.31 -8.87
N TRP A 166 -16.33 0.54 -8.84
CA TRP A 166 -15.24 0.47 -9.82
C TRP A 166 -14.53 -0.90 -9.82
N SER A 167 -14.23 -1.45 -8.64
CA SER A 167 -13.58 -2.76 -8.54
C SER A 167 -14.49 -3.90 -8.96
N VAL A 168 -15.79 -3.87 -8.64
CA VAL A 168 -16.75 -4.88 -9.13
C VAL A 168 -16.82 -4.86 -10.66
N ARG A 169 -16.83 -3.67 -11.27
CA ARG A 169 -16.76 -3.53 -12.73
C ARG A 169 -15.48 -4.16 -13.29
N ASN A 170 -14.33 -3.91 -12.69
CA ASN A 170 -13.07 -4.53 -13.14
C ASN A 170 -13.08 -6.05 -12.95
N LEU A 171 -13.66 -6.54 -11.85
CA LEU A 171 -13.82 -7.97 -11.59
C LEU A 171 -14.75 -8.64 -12.61
N TYR A 172 -15.84 -7.96 -13.00
CA TYR A 172 -16.74 -8.42 -14.05
C TYR A 172 -16.01 -8.54 -15.39
N TYR A 173 -15.26 -7.51 -15.79
CA TYR A 173 -14.44 -7.57 -17.01
C TYR A 173 -13.38 -8.66 -16.91
N PHE A 174 -12.78 -8.85 -15.75
CA PHE A 174 -11.84 -9.92 -15.48
C PHE A 174 -12.41 -11.31 -15.74
N PHE A 175 -13.58 -11.63 -15.19
CA PHE A 175 -14.21 -12.92 -15.46
C PHE A 175 -14.69 -13.07 -16.91
N ARG A 176 -15.10 -11.97 -17.55
CA ARG A 176 -15.59 -12.00 -18.94
C ARG A 176 -14.47 -12.20 -19.97
N TYR A 177 -13.29 -11.66 -19.71
CA TYR A 177 -12.14 -11.71 -20.63
C TYR A 177 -11.08 -12.74 -20.23
N CYS A 178 -11.19 -13.32 -19.04
CA CYS A 178 -10.40 -14.48 -18.65
C CYS A 178 -10.57 -15.62 -19.66
N GLY A 179 -9.47 -16.03 -20.31
CA GLY A 179 -9.47 -17.15 -21.24
C GLY A 179 -9.92 -16.84 -22.67
N SER A 180 -10.17 -15.57 -23.01
CA SER A 180 -10.46 -15.18 -24.40
C SER A 180 -9.17 -15.00 -25.22
N GLU A 181 -9.03 -15.73 -26.34
CA GLU A 181 -7.91 -15.57 -27.29
C GLU A 181 -7.79 -14.14 -27.84
N SER A 182 -8.91 -13.42 -28.00
CA SER A 182 -8.91 -12.01 -28.43
C SER A 182 -8.16 -11.07 -27.48
N ALA A 183 -7.98 -11.45 -26.21
CA ALA A 183 -7.28 -10.62 -25.23
C ALA A 183 -5.74 -10.74 -25.32
N GLN A 184 -5.22 -11.84 -25.88
CA GLN A 184 -3.78 -12.06 -26.04
C GLN A 184 -3.19 -11.29 -27.24
N ASN A 185 -4.01 -11.01 -28.26
CA ASN A 185 -3.56 -10.34 -29.49
C ASN A 185 -3.69 -8.80 -29.46
N ALA A 186 -4.24 -8.23 -28.38
CA ALA A 186 -4.47 -6.78 -28.24
C ALA A 186 -3.30 -6.03 -27.59
N GLU A 187 -2.05 -6.46 -27.81
CA GLU A 187 -0.85 -5.80 -27.29
C GLU A 187 -0.40 -4.64 -28.19
N ASP A 188 -1.05 -3.48 -28.03
CA ASP A 188 -0.48 -2.23 -28.53
C ASP A 188 0.65 -1.76 -27.59
N ILE A 189 1.91 -1.95 -27.99
CA ILE A 189 3.13 -1.50 -27.30
C ILE A 189 3.04 -0.04 -26.78
N PRO A 190 2.46 0.94 -27.51
CA PRO A 190 2.30 2.32 -27.02
C PRO A 190 1.46 2.43 -25.73
N SER A 191 0.45 1.57 -25.57
CA SER A 191 -0.49 1.61 -24.44
C SER A 191 0.10 1.10 -23.13
N ILE A 192 1.10 0.21 -23.22
CA ILE A 192 1.85 -0.36 -22.10
C ILE A 192 2.78 0.71 -21.52
N MET A 193 3.51 1.43 -22.39
CA MET A 193 4.49 2.46 -21.98
C MET A 193 3.84 3.65 -21.27
N GLU A 194 2.69 4.14 -21.76
CA GLU A 194 1.90 5.18 -21.07
C GLU A 194 1.38 4.72 -19.69
N GLY A 195 1.06 3.43 -19.57
CA GLY A 195 0.60 2.82 -18.32
C GLY A 195 1.67 2.81 -17.24
N GLU A 196 2.90 2.41 -17.60
CA GLU A 196 4.05 2.38 -16.70
C GLU A 196 4.49 3.79 -16.29
N LEU A 197 4.57 4.74 -17.23
CA LEU A 197 4.90 6.14 -16.93
C LEU A 197 3.86 6.76 -15.98
N ARG A 198 2.59 6.41 -16.16
CA ARG A 198 1.51 6.87 -15.29
C ARG A 198 1.63 6.34 -13.87
N GLN A 199 2.15 5.14 -13.69
CA GLN A 199 2.38 4.55 -12.38
C GLN A 199 3.61 5.14 -11.68
N LEU A 200 4.64 5.51 -12.43
CA LEU A 200 5.85 6.15 -11.90
C LEU A 200 5.53 7.44 -11.12
N TYR A 201 4.58 8.25 -11.57
CA TYR A 201 4.19 9.48 -10.86
C TYR A 201 3.11 9.25 -9.79
N ARG A 202 2.15 8.33 -10.01
CA ARG A 202 1.03 8.11 -9.08
C ARG A 202 1.48 7.44 -7.79
N ALA A 203 2.35 6.44 -7.88
CA ALA A 203 2.80 5.65 -6.74
C ALA A 203 3.50 6.47 -5.63
N PRO A 204 4.49 7.35 -5.92
CA PRO A 204 5.14 8.14 -4.88
C PRO A 204 4.20 9.17 -4.26
N LEU A 205 3.31 9.79 -5.06
CA LEU A 205 2.31 10.72 -4.54
C LEU A 205 1.32 10.01 -3.60
N SER A 206 0.78 8.86 -4.01
CA SER A 206 -0.13 8.09 -3.16
C SER A 206 0.55 7.61 -1.88
N PHE A 207 1.80 7.13 -2.00
CA PHE A 207 2.60 6.74 -0.84
C PHE A 207 2.77 7.91 0.14
N PHE A 208 3.19 9.08 -0.35
CA PHE A 208 3.40 10.26 0.49
C PHE A 208 2.12 10.71 1.19
N VAL A 209 0.99 10.75 0.47
CA VAL A 209 -0.32 11.08 1.04
C VAL A 209 -0.74 10.06 2.12
N SER A 210 -0.46 8.77 1.93
CA SER A 210 -0.76 7.74 2.93
C SER A 210 0.12 7.83 4.17
N VAL A 211 1.41 8.12 4.02
CA VAL A 211 2.31 8.37 5.16
C VAL A 211 1.84 9.58 5.95
N LEU A 212 1.53 10.69 5.27
CA LEU A 212 0.97 11.88 5.92
C LEU A 212 -0.36 11.56 6.62
N ALA A 213 -1.22 10.76 6.00
CA ALA A 213 -2.49 10.38 6.61
C ALA A 213 -2.30 9.65 7.93
N VAL A 214 -1.32 8.75 8.02
CA VAL A 214 -0.98 8.05 9.27
C VAL A 214 -0.33 8.98 10.29
N GLU A 215 0.76 9.64 9.93
CA GLU A 215 1.57 10.41 10.87
C GLU A 215 0.85 11.64 11.40
N LEU A 216 0.09 12.35 10.55
CA LEU A 216 -0.69 13.50 10.99
C LEU A 216 -1.91 13.10 11.81
N THR A 217 -2.53 11.95 11.53
CA THR A 217 -3.61 11.44 12.39
C THR A 217 -3.08 11.11 13.80
N ILE A 218 -1.90 10.50 13.90
CA ILE A 218 -1.24 10.25 15.20
C ILE A 218 -0.91 11.59 15.89
N HIS A 219 -0.34 12.54 15.15
CA HIS A 219 0.07 13.84 15.68
C HIS A 219 -1.12 14.70 16.16
N PHE A 220 -2.20 14.78 15.37
CA PHE A 220 -3.39 15.60 15.68
C PHE A 220 -4.18 15.12 16.89
N ASN A 221 -3.97 13.88 17.32
CA ASN A 221 -4.64 13.26 18.47
C ASN A 221 -3.67 12.97 19.62
N HIS A 222 -2.43 13.48 19.55
CA HIS A 222 -1.41 13.35 20.60
C HIS A 222 -1.25 11.91 21.11
N ILE A 223 -1.26 10.95 20.19
CA ILE A 223 -1.14 9.53 20.53
C ILE A 223 0.29 9.25 21.02
N LYS A 224 0.43 8.82 22.28
CA LYS A 224 1.69 8.47 22.94
C LYS A 224 1.89 6.94 22.94
N GLY A 225 3.04 6.45 23.41
CA GLY A 225 3.36 5.02 23.49
C GLY A 225 3.76 4.36 22.17
N VAL A 226 3.41 4.96 21.02
CA VAL A 226 3.56 4.35 19.68
C VAL A 226 4.85 4.71 18.94
N HIS A 227 5.74 5.48 19.57
CA HIS A 227 7.02 5.93 18.99
C HIS A 227 8.23 5.12 19.45
N SER A 228 8.02 4.00 20.14
CA SER A 228 9.11 3.18 20.69
C SER A 228 9.18 1.81 20.02
N LEU A 229 10.40 1.34 19.74
CA LEU A 229 10.68 0.01 19.18
C LEU A 229 10.89 -1.01 20.30
N ARG A 230 9.89 -1.21 21.15
CA ARG A 230 10.03 -2.05 22.35
C ARG A 230 9.45 -3.46 22.21
N SER A 231 8.39 -3.64 21.41
CA SER A 231 7.72 -4.94 21.26
C SER A 231 8.22 -5.74 20.06
N THR A 232 8.27 -7.06 20.21
CA THR A 232 8.69 -7.99 19.16
C THR A 232 7.78 -7.92 17.93
N SER A 233 6.49 -7.65 18.14
CA SER A 233 5.48 -7.41 17.10
C SER A 233 5.85 -6.27 16.14
N GLN A 234 6.59 -5.27 16.62
CA GLN A 234 7.08 -4.15 15.81
C GLN A 234 8.43 -4.43 15.14
N LEU A 235 9.25 -5.28 15.75
CA LEU A 235 10.59 -5.59 15.24
C LEU A 235 10.52 -6.43 13.96
N ILE A 236 9.59 -7.39 13.90
CA ILE A 236 9.39 -8.26 12.72
C ILE A 236 9.16 -7.44 11.43
N PRO A 237 8.12 -6.59 11.34
CA PRO A 237 7.87 -5.81 10.12
C PRO A 237 9.03 -4.85 9.81
N PHE A 238 9.68 -4.29 10.83
CA PHE A 238 10.84 -3.42 10.64
C PHE A 238 12.01 -4.15 9.96
N VAL A 239 12.39 -5.32 10.48
CA VAL A 239 13.49 -6.13 9.93
C VAL A 239 13.16 -6.64 8.53
N VAL A 240 11.92 -7.09 8.30
CA VAL A 240 11.47 -7.53 6.97
C VAL A 240 11.56 -6.38 5.96
N GLY A 241 11.00 -5.22 6.28
CA GLY A 241 11.02 -4.06 5.38
C GLY A 241 12.43 -3.54 5.11
N LEU A 242 13.28 -3.48 6.13
CA LEU A 242 14.69 -3.09 5.98
C LEU A 242 15.46 -4.10 5.12
N GLY A 243 15.31 -5.39 5.39
CA GLY A 243 15.96 -6.46 4.62
C GLY A 243 15.57 -6.42 3.15
N GLN A 244 14.29 -6.22 2.83
CA GLN A 244 13.82 -6.08 1.46
C GLN A 244 14.42 -4.86 0.76
N LEU A 245 14.45 -3.71 1.43
CA LEU A 245 15.05 -2.51 0.84
C LEU A 245 16.54 -2.69 0.58
N LEU A 246 17.29 -3.26 1.54
CA LEU A 246 18.71 -3.55 1.39
C LEU A 246 18.98 -4.55 0.26
N PHE A 247 18.17 -5.60 0.15
CA PHE A 247 18.27 -6.57 -0.94
C PHE A 247 18.09 -5.89 -2.31
N VAL A 248 17.08 -5.03 -2.43
CA VAL A 248 16.77 -4.33 -3.68
C VAL A 248 17.86 -3.33 -4.06
N ILE A 249 18.42 -2.61 -3.08
CA ILE A 249 19.57 -1.72 -3.29
C ILE A 249 20.81 -2.52 -3.69
N PHE A 250 21.07 -3.65 -3.03
CA PHE A 250 22.20 -4.52 -3.35
C PHE A 250 22.12 -5.05 -4.78
N GLN A 251 20.96 -5.58 -5.18
CA GLN A 251 20.73 -6.06 -6.55
C GLN A 251 20.86 -4.94 -7.58
N MET A 252 20.37 -3.73 -7.29
CA MET A 252 20.58 -2.58 -8.19
C MET A 252 22.05 -2.18 -8.34
N ARG A 253 22.89 -2.42 -7.31
CA ARG A 253 24.30 -2.00 -7.33
C ARG A 253 25.24 -3.05 -7.90
N PHE A 254 24.95 -4.33 -7.65
CA PHE A 254 25.84 -5.46 -7.89
C PHE A 254 25.23 -6.58 -8.73
N GLY A 255 23.92 -6.53 -9.04
CA GLY A 255 23.22 -7.59 -9.79
C GLY A 255 23.71 -7.76 -11.24
N ASP A 256 24.47 -6.80 -11.78
CA ASP A 256 25.15 -6.91 -13.08
C ASP A 256 26.53 -7.60 -12.99
N THR A 257 26.99 -7.96 -11.78
CA THR A 257 28.28 -8.62 -11.56
C THR A 257 28.04 -10.11 -11.30
N ASP A 258 28.35 -10.94 -12.29
CA ASP A 258 28.53 -12.40 -12.24
C ASP A 258 27.28 -13.31 -12.32
N ILE A 259 26.62 -13.39 -13.48
CA ILE A 259 26.06 -14.66 -14.03
C ILE A 259 26.12 -14.67 -15.58
N ASP A 260 27.25 -14.29 -16.18
CA ASP A 260 27.46 -14.46 -17.65
C ASP A 260 28.32 -15.69 -18.01
N GLU A 261 28.81 -16.46 -17.04
CA GLU A 261 29.71 -17.60 -17.33
C GLU A 261 29.07 -18.99 -17.31
N LEU A 262 27.78 -19.13 -16.94
CA LEU A 262 27.09 -20.43 -17.01
C LEU A 262 25.65 -20.28 -17.55
N SER A 263 25.57 -20.43 -18.89
CA SER A 263 24.46 -20.97 -19.69
C SER A 263 23.24 -20.09 -20.05
N PHE A 264 23.18 -19.84 -21.37
CA PHE A 264 22.08 -19.47 -22.29
C PHE A 264 21.86 -17.98 -22.64
N PRO A 265 21.86 -17.62 -23.95
CA PRO A 265 21.70 -16.25 -24.41
C PRO A 265 20.22 -15.87 -24.51
N SER A 266 19.75 -14.93 -23.68
CA SER A 266 18.72 -13.97 -24.10
C SER A 266 18.58 -12.81 -23.11
N LEU A 267 18.64 -11.59 -23.66
CA LEU A 267 18.15 -10.31 -23.09
C LEU A 267 18.96 -9.57 -22.00
N GLY A 268 20.29 -9.56 -22.08
CA GLY A 268 21.15 -8.64 -21.30
C GLY A 268 21.34 -7.25 -21.93
N GLY A 269 20.27 -6.50 -22.22
CA GLY A 269 20.37 -5.20 -22.93
C GLY A 269 19.58 -4.02 -22.37
N ASP A 270 18.85 -4.19 -21.26
CA ASP A 270 17.70 -3.33 -20.97
C ASP A 270 17.98 -2.19 -19.97
N PHE A 271 19.02 -2.29 -19.13
CA PHE A 271 19.26 -1.30 -18.07
C PHE A 271 19.79 0.05 -18.60
N ALA A 272 20.85 0.01 -19.42
CA ALA A 272 21.44 1.22 -20.02
C ALA A 272 20.51 1.90 -21.04
N ALA A 273 19.69 1.12 -21.74
CA ALA A 273 18.68 1.62 -22.67
C ALA A 273 17.56 2.35 -21.93
N ARG A 274 17.08 1.80 -20.80
CA ARG A 274 16.04 2.41 -19.96
C ARG A 274 16.51 3.69 -19.26
N MET A 275 17.77 3.74 -18.82
CA MET A 275 18.34 4.96 -18.21
C MET A 275 18.52 6.08 -19.26
N LYS A 276 18.94 5.72 -20.49
CA LYS A 276 18.97 6.67 -21.62
C LYS A 276 17.57 7.15 -22.00
N LEU A 277 16.57 6.28 -21.99
CA LEU A 277 15.18 6.61 -22.29
C LEU A 277 14.57 7.55 -21.24
N ALA A 278 14.78 7.28 -19.95
CA ALA A 278 14.36 8.17 -18.86
C ALA A 278 15.00 9.56 -18.97
N SER A 279 16.28 9.62 -19.36
CA SER A 279 16.99 10.89 -19.61
C SER A 279 16.49 11.64 -20.86
N ALA A 280 16.00 10.90 -21.87
CA ALA A 280 15.48 11.46 -23.11
C ALA A 280 14.05 12.02 -22.91
N VAL A 281 13.21 11.32 -22.14
CA VAL A 281 11.86 11.76 -21.76
C VAL A 281 11.92 13.01 -20.86
N SER A 282 12.88 13.07 -19.92
CA SER A 282 13.14 14.28 -19.11
C SER A 282 13.53 15.50 -19.96
N ARG A 283 14.19 15.29 -21.11
CA ARG A 283 14.53 16.36 -22.06
C ARG A 283 13.35 16.74 -22.94
N ALA A 284 12.56 15.79 -23.42
CA ALA A 284 11.38 16.06 -24.25
C ALA A 284 10.29 16.86 -23.49
N SER A 285 10.09 16.58 -22.20
CA SER A 285 9.15 17.33 -21.34
C SER A 285 9.54 18.80 -21.08
N ARG A 286 10.76 19.21 -21.43
CA ARG A 286 11.23 20.59 -21.26
C ARG A 286 11.03 21.48 -22.49
N TYR A 287 10.57 20.91 -23.60
CA TYR A 287 10.42 21.59 -24.89
C TYR A 287 9.00 21.53 -25.49
N GLY A 288 7.99 21.15 -24.70
CA GLY A 288 6.57 21.23 -25.04
C GLY A 288 5.79 21.86 -23.90
#